data_AF-A0A968JLU2-F1
#
_entry.id   AF-A0A968JLU2-F1
#
_cell.length_a   1.000
_cell.length_b   1.000
_cell.length_c   1.000
_cell.angle_alpha   90.00
_cell.angle_beta   90.00
_cell.angle_gamma   90.00
#
_symmetry.space_group_name_H-M   'P 1'
#
loop_
_entity.id
_entity.type
_entity.pdbx_description
1 polymer ?
#
loop_
_entity_poly.entity_id
_entity_poly.type
_entity_poly.pdbx_seq_one_letter_code
_entity_poly.pdbx_strand_id
1 'polypeptide(L)'
;MSKKLSYRSFIVFIVLLVSFQVFSQQRFPKPEFENGYQEPVTTTAEPRSSTMEYLDIAVLVLIMGVSAWLAIKKRSRTGILWLTVFALIYFGFYREGCICPIGAIQNVTLSVFNSDYAISISILAFFLLPLFFSLFFGRVFCAAACPLGAIQDLSIIKPVSVPVWMQKSLGLILFYTWALLFCMQLREQSSSSAVLTLL
;
A
#
# COMPACT_ATOMS: atom_id res chain seq x y z
N MET A 1 6.69 5.15 37.59
CA MET A 1 6.23 5.32 36.20
C MET A 1 7.07 4.56 35.14
N SER A 2 8.28 4.08 35.46
CA SER A 2 9.18 3.37 34.52
C SER A 2 8.76 1.92 34.15
N LYS A 3 8.17 1.14 35.08
CA LYS A 3 7.79 -0.27 34.83
C LYS A 3 6.73 -0.45 33.72
N LYS A 4 5.80 0.50 33.55
CA LYS A 4 4.77 0.44 32.49
C LYS A 4 5.34 0.70 31.09
N LEU A 5 6.45 1.42 30.98
CA LEU A 5 7.12 1.71 29.71
C LEU A 5 7.95 0.51 29.25
N SER A 6 8.63 -0.17 30.18
CA SER A 6 9.39 -1.39 29.91
C SER A 6 8.49 -2.55 29.45
N TYR A 7 7.30 -2.72 30.04
CA TYR A 7 6.38 -3.78 29.65
C TYR A 7 5.80 -3.56 28.24
N ARG A 8 5.53 -2.31 27.85
CA ARG A 8 5.06 -1.98 26.49
C ARG A 8 6.14 -2.20 25.45
N SER A 9 7.39 -1.82 25.72
CA SER A 9 8.51 -2.12 24.82
C SER A 9 8.78 -3.62 24.70
N PHE A 10 8.64 -4.38 25.78
CA PHE A 10 8.81 -5.82 25.77
C PHE A 10 7.72 -6.54 24.96
N ILE A 11 6.44 -6.11 25.10
CA ILE A 11 5.35 -6.62 24.26
C ILE A 11 5.59 -6.29 22.79
N VAL A 12 6.01 -5.07 22.46
CA VAL A 12 6.30 -4.67 21.07
C VAL A 12 7.43 -5.52 20.48
N PHE A 13 8.47 -5.80 21.28
CA PHE A 13 9.60 -6.64 20.87
C PHE A 13 9.19 -8.10 20.63
N ILE A 14 8.34 -8.66 21.49
CA ILE A 14 7.81 -10.03 21.31
C ILE A 14 6.90 -10.11 20.08
N VAL A 15 6.02 -9.13 19.87
CA VAL A 15 5.14 -9.08 18.68
C VAL A 15 5.96 -8.96 17.39
N LEU A 16 7.06 -8.20 17.41
CA LEU A 16 8.01 -8.11 16.29
C LEU A 16 8.70 -9.46 16.02
N LEU A 17 9.14 -10.19 17.05
CA LEU A 17 9.78 -11.49 16.91
C LEU A 17 8.84 -12.58 16.36
N VAL A 18 7.56 -12.57 16.75
CA VAL A 18 6.57 -13.55 16.28
C VAL A 18 6.18 -13.31 14.81
N SER A 19 6.34 -12.08 14.30
CA SER A 19 5.99 -11.74 12.91
C SER A 19 6.98 -12.27 11.86
N PHE A 20 8.15 -12.79 12.27
CA PHE A 20 9.19 -13.26 11.35
C PHE A 20 8.87 -14.58 10.61
N GLN A 21 7.81 -15.30 10.99
CA GLN A 21 7.47 -16.60 10.38
C GLN A 21 6.44 -16.51 9.24
N VAL A 22 6.20 -15.32 8.69
CA VAL A 22 5.26 -15.18 7.58
C VAL A 22 5.99 -15.34 6.24
N PHE A 23 6.02 -16.57 5.73
CA PHE A 23 6.25 -16.79 4.32
C PHE A 23 5.01 -16.33 3.54
N SER A 24 5.19 -15.46 2.55
CA SER A 24 4.14 -15.16 1.56
C SER A 24 3.95 -16.38 0.65
N GLN A 25 3.24 -17.38 1.16
CA GLN A 25 2.67 -18.46 0.36
C GLN A 25 1.34 -17.97 -0.22
N GLN A 26 1.19 -18.09 -1.54
CA GLN A 26 -0.09 -17.84 -2.21
C GLN A 26 -1.08 -18.92 -1.77
N ARG A 27 -1.76 -18.65 -0.65
CA ARG A 27 -2.54 -19.63 0.11
C ARG A 27 -3.80 -20.09 -0.61
N PHE A 28 -4.24 -19.31 -1.60
CA PHE A 28 -5.34 -19.66 -2.47
C PHE A 28 -4.80 -19.78 -3.89
N PRO A 29 -5.01 -20.93 -4.57
CA PRO A 29 -4.77 -20.99 -6.01
C PRO A 29 -5.67 -19.94 -6.66
N LYS A 30 -5.14 -19.28 -7.69
CA LYS A 30 -5.94 -18.39 -8.53
C LYS A 30 -7.21 -19.15 -8.99
N PRO A 31 -8.40 -18.54 -8.91
CA PRO A 31 -9.60 -19.18 -9.42
C PRO A 31 -9.42 -19.43 -10.92
N GLU A 32 -9.47 -20.69 -11.34
CA GLU A 32 -9.47 -21.03 -12.75
C GLU A 32 -10.86 -20.69 -13.32
N PHE A 33 -10.91 -19.70 -14.19
CA PHE A 33 -12.16 -19.33 -14.84
C PHE A 33 -12.49 -20.40 -15.89
N GLU A 34 -13.63 -21.09 -15.73
CA GLU A 34 -14.11 -22.14 -16.65
C GLU A 34 -14.22 -21.68 -18.13
N ASN A 35 -14.28 -20.36 -18.36
CA ASN A 35 -14.44 -19.74 -19.68
C ASN A 35 -13.16 -19.73 -20.56
N GLY A 36 -12.11 -20.49 -20.21
CA GLY A 36 -10.87 -20.53 -20.99
C GLY A 36 -10.11 -19.20 -21.01
N TYR A 37 -10.26 -18.39 -19.95
CA TYR A 37 -9.59 -17.10 -19.83
C TYR A 37 -8.08 -17.32 -19.74
N GLN A 38 -7.34 -16.83 -20.75
CA GLN A 38 -5.88 -16.79 -20.68
C GLN A 38 -5.45 -15.54 -19.93
N GLU A 39 -4.63 -15.72 -18.90
CA GLU A 39 -4.07 -14.60 -18.17
C GLU A 39 -3.24 -13.72 -19.10
N PRO A 40 -3.44 -12.39 -19.06
CA PRO A 40 -2.57 -11.50 -19.79
C PRO A 40 -1.16 -11.63 -19.22
N VAL A 41 -0.19 -11.75 -20.11
CA VAL A 41 1.22 -11.73 -19.73
C VAL A 41 1.47 -10.41 -19.02
N THR A 42 1.91 -10.47 -17.75
CA THR A 42 2.24 -9.26 -16.98
C THR A 42 3.37 -8.54 -17.71
N THR A 43 3.03 -7.46 -18.39
CA THR A 43 4.03 -6.59 -18.99
C THR A 43 4.73 -5.86 -17.85
N THR A 44 6.01 -6.15 -17.65
CA THR A 44 6.87 -5.25 -16.90
C THR A 44 6.87 -3.95 -17.68
N ALA A 45 6.29 -2.89 -17.10
CA ALA A 45 6.27 -1.58 -17.74
C ALA A 45 7.72 -1.08 -17.86
N GLU A 46 8.39 -1.45 -18.94
CA GLU A 46 9.68 -0.91 -19.32
C GLU A 46 9.49 0.59 -19.61
N PRO A 47 10.37 1.47 -19.12
CA PRO A 47 10.24 2.90 -19.35
C PRO A 47 10.23 3.19 -20.86
N ARG A 48 9.20 3.91 -21.33
CA ARG A 48 9.01 4.24 -22.76
C ARG A 48 10.23 4.94 -23.39
N SER A 49 11.03 5.66 -22.58
CA SER A 49 12.40 6.09 -22.88
C SER A 49 13.13 6.50 -21.59
N SER A 50 14.47 6.49 -21.61
CA SER A 50 15.32 6.89 -20.47
C SER A 50 15.12 8.36 -20.05
N THR A 51 14.77 9.26 -20.96
CA THR A 51 14.52 10.68 -20.65
C THR A 51 13.18 10.91 -19.95
N MET A 52 12.15 10.14 -20.29
CA MET A 52 10.85 10.22 -19.61
C MET A 52 10.92 9.68 -18.17
N GLU A 53 11.81 8.73 -17.91
CA GLU A 53 12.05 8.16 -16.58
C GLU A 53 12.47 9.23 -15.55
N TYR A 54 13.42 10.09 -15.91
CA TYR A 54 13.86 11.19 -15.05
C TYR A 54 12.80 12.27 -14.88
N LEU A 55 12.02 12.54 -15.93
CA LEU A 55 10.93 13.51 -15.89
C LEU A 55 9.87 13.09 -14.87
N ASP A 56 9.48 11.82 -14.88
CA ASP A 56 8.48 11.30 -13.95
C ASP A 56 8.94 11.36 -12.49
N ILE A 57 10.22 11.06 -12.24
CA ILE A 57 10.83 11.21 -10.91
C ILE A 57 10.84 12.68 -10.50
N ALA A 58 11.22 13.60 -11.39
CA ALA A 58 11.24 15.03 -11.10
C ALA A 58 9.84 15.59 -10.78
N VAL A 59 8.83 15.18 -11.54
CA VAL A 59 7.43 15.56 -11.30
C VAL A 59 6.95 14.99 -9.96
N LEU A 60 7.32 13.76 -9.62
CA LEU A 60 7.00 13.16 -8.32
C LEU A 60 7.63 13.95 -7.17
N VAL A 61 8.92 14.29 -7.26
CA VAL A 61 9.61 15.12 -6.26
C VAL A 61 8.90 16.45 -6.06
N LEU A 62 8.53 17.12 -7.16
CA LEU A 62 7.82 18.39 -7.12
C LEU A 62 6.47 18.27 -6.44
N ILE A 63 5.66 17.29 -6.83
CA ILE A 63 4.34 17.01 -6.24
C ILE A 63 4.48 16.73 -4.75
N MET A 64 5.45 15.90 -4.35
CA MET A 64 5.70 15.57 -2.94
C MET A 64 6.16 16.80 -2.14
N GLY A 65 7.07 17.60 -2.69
CA GLY A 65 7.55 18.83 -2.05
C GLY A 65 6.44 19.87 -1.87
N VAL A 66 5.65 20.13 -2.90
CA VAL A 66 4.53 21.08 -2.83
C VAL A 66 3.44 20.54 -1.90
N SER A 67 3.17 19.23 -1.91
CA SER A 67 2.21 18.62 -0.98
C SER A 67 2.65 18.76 0.48
N ALA A 68 3.94 18.56 0.79
CA ALA A 68 4.49 18.77 2.12
C ALA A 68 4.35 20.23 2.56
N TRP A 69 4.67 21.17 1.66
CA TRP A 69 4.53 22.60 1.92
C TRP A 69 3.07 23.02 2.15
N LEU A 70 2.14 22.53 1.34
CA LEU A 70 0.71 22.79 1.49
C LEU A 70 0.14 22.17 2.76
N ALA A 71 0.59 20.97 3.13
CA ALA A 71 0.13 20.26 4.33
C ALA A 71 0.61 20.94 5.61
N ILE A 72 1.87 21.37 5.66
CA ILE A 72 2.50 21.89 6.88
C ILE A 72 2.32 23.41 7.03
N LYS A 73 2.56 24.18 5.96
CA LYS A 73 2.58 25.65 6.06
C LYS A 73 1.21 26.27 5.78
N LYS A 74 0.58 25.92 4.64
CA LYS A 74 -0.65 26.59 4.17
C LYS A 74 -1.93 25.95 4.73
N ARG A 75 -1.88 24.68 5.12
CA ARG A 75 -3.00 23.85 5.61
C ARG A 75 -4.27 23.95 4.74
N SER A 76 -4.09 24.06 3.42
CA SER A 76 -5.19 24.27 2.47
C SER A 76 -5.62 22.94 1.84
N ARG A 77 -6.85 22.49 2.16
CA ARG A 77 -7.45 21.28 1.58
C ARG A 77 -7.68 21.39 0.08
N THR A 78 -8.18 22.53 -0.37
CA THR A 78 -8.42 22.80 -1.79
C THR A 78 -7.13 22.75 -2.60
N GLY A 79 -6.02 23.24 -2.03
CA GLY A 79 -4.71 23.17 -2.69
C GLY A 79 -4.25 21.73 -2.90
N ILE A 80 -4.46 20.86 -1.90
CA ILE A 80 -4.13 19.43 -2.00
C ILE A 80 -5.00 18.77 -3.06
N LEU A 81 -6.32 19.00 -3.07
CA LEU A 81 -7.23 18.44 -4.07
C LEU A 81 -6.83 18.76 -5.52
N TRP A 82 -6.46 20.01 -5.81
CA TRP A 82 -5.97 20.39 -7.14
C TRP A 82 -4.69 19.67 -7.52
N LEU A 83 -3.78 19.49 -6.57
CA LEU A 83 -2.54 18.76 -6.75
C LEU A 83 -2.80 17.28 -7.07
N THR A 84 -3.81 16.70 -6.42
CA THR A 84 -4.23 15.32 -6.65
C THR A 84 -4.88 15.12 -8.00
N VAL A 85 -5.72 16.06 -8.44
CA VAL A 85 -6.28 16.05 -9.80
C VAL A 85 -5.17 16.16 -10.84
N PHE A 86 -4.20 17.04 -10.64
CA PHE A 86 -3.03 17.16 -11.52
C PHE A 86 -2.23 15.86 -11.59
N ALA A 87 -1.94 15.24 -10.44
CA ALA A 87 -1.22 13.97 -10.37
C ALA A 87 -1.97 12.84 -11.07
N LEU A 88 -3.30 12.78 -10.97
CA LEU A 88 -4.13 11.81 -11.69
C LEU A 88 -4.08 11.99 -13.20
N ILE A 89 -4.15 13.24 -13.68
CA ILE A 89 -4.07 13.52 -15.12
C ILE A 89 -2.69 13.14 -15.67
N TYR A 90 -1.63 13.52 -14.95
CA TYR A 90 -0.25 13.25 -15.38
C TYR A 90 0.14 11.76 -15.23
N PHE A 91 0.04 11.18 -14.03
CA PHE A 91 0.46 9.79 -13.81
C PHE A 91 -0.60 8.75 -14.20
N GLY A 92 -1.88 9.12 -14.27
CA GLY A 92 -2.94 8.21 -14.68
C GLY A 92 -3.12 8.19 -16.19
N PHE A 93 -3.53 9.33 -16.78
CA PHE A 93 -3.90 9.37 -18.20
C PHE A 93 -2.69 9.50 -19.13
N TYR A 94 -1.70 10.34 -18.80
CA TYR A 94 -0.54 10.53 -19.69
C TYR A 94 0.47 9.37 -19.61
N ARG A 95 0.77 8.89 -18.39
CA ARG A 95 1.66 7.73 -18.17
C ARG A 95 0.96 6.37 -18.33
N GLU A 96 -0.37 6.35 -18.46
CA GLU A 96 -1.22 5.13 -18.46
C GLU A 96 -1.11 4.28 -17.17
N GLY A 97 -0.57 4.86 -16.10
CA GLY A 97 -0.37 4.16 -14.83
C GLY A 97 0.74 4.76 -13.98
N CYS A 98 0.54 4.73 -12.66
CA CYS A 98 1.55 5.14 -11.68
C CYS A 98 2.22 3.88 -11.09
N ILE A 99 3.55 3.87 -10.99
CA ILE A 99 4.23 2.88 -10.14
C ILE A 99 3.81 3.20 -8.70
N CYS A 100 3.06 2.28 -8.10
CA CYS A 100 2.64 2.40 -6.72
C CYS A 100 3.77 1.90 -5.81
N PRO A 101 4.11 2.61 -4.72
CA PRO A 101 5.12 2.13 -3.77
C PRO A 101 4.75 0.77 -3.16
N ILE A 102 3.46 0.43 -3.07
CA ILE A 102 2.98 -0.90 -2.65
C ILE A 102 3.39 -1.99 -3.66
N GLY A 103 3.17 -1.76 -4.96
CA GLY A 103 3.56 -2.70 -6.01
C GLY A 103 5.08 -2.79 -6.18
N ALA A 104 5.80 -1.69 -5.93
CA ALA A 104 7.25 -1.67 -5.99
C ALA A 104 7.91 -2.60 -4.95
N ILE A 105 7.25 -2.90 -3.82
CA ILE A 105 7.76 -3.87 -2.84
C ILE A 105 7.94 -5.25 -3.48
N GLN A 106 7.00 -5.68 -4.33
CA GLN A 106 7.10 -6.97 -5.01
C GLN A 106 8.29 -6.98 -5.97
N ASN A 107 8.47 -5.93 -6.76
CA ASN A 107 9.59 -5.80 -7.69
C ASN A 107 10.94 -5.78 -6.96
N VAL A 108 11.07 -4.97 -5.91
CA VAL A 108 12.30 -4.87 -5.09
C VAL A 108 12.60 -6.19 -4.39
N THR A 109 11.59 -6.90 -3.92
CA THR A 109 11.77 -8.23 -3.31
C THR A 109 12.27 -9.23 -4.35
N LEU A 110 11.69 -9.24 -5.56
CA LEU A 110 12.13 -10.12 -6.64
C LEU A 110 13.60 -9.90 -7.04
N SER A 111 14.08 -8.65 -7.08
CA SER A 111 15.51 -8.40 -7.37
C SER A 111 16.45 -8.76 -6.24
N VAL A 112 15.98 -8.73 -4.98
CA VAL A 112 16.82 -9.08 -3.83
C VAL A 112 17.02 -10.60 -3.77
N PHE A 113 16.00 -11.38 -4.16
CA PHE A 113 16.05 -12.84 -4.11
C PHE A 113 16.46 -13.50 -5.44
N ASN A 114 16.43 -12.80 -6.57
CA ASN A 114 16.93 -13.29 -7.87
C ASN A 114 17.90 -12.27 -8.51
N SER A 115 19.15 -12.69 -8.71
CA SER A 115 20.21 -11.85 -9.31
C SER A 115 20.00 -11.53 -10.79
N ASP A 116 19.18 -12.33 -11.49
CA ASP A 116 18.93 -12.17 -12.92
C ASP A 116 17.86 -11.11 -13.23
N TYR A 117 17.22 -10.54 -12.21
CA TYR A 117 16.17 -9.53 -12.36
C TYR A 117 16.74 -8.12 -12.21
N ALA A 118 16.99 -7.45 -13.33
CA ALA A 118 17.45 -6.06 -13.36
C ALA A 118 16.28 -5.08 -13.15
N ILE A 119 16.38 -4.21 -12.13
CA ILE A 119 15.37 -3.18 -11.82
C ILE A 119 15.73 -1.84 -12.46
N SER A 120 14.71 -1.15 -13.03
CA SER A 120 14.81 0.25 -13.48
C SER A 120 14.92 1.23 -12.30
N ILE A 121 15.74 2.27 -12.48
CA ILE A 121 16.00 3.30 -11.44
C ILE A 121 14.70 3.97 -10.97
N SER A 122 13.71 4.11 -11.86
CA SER A 122 12.39 4.64 -11.55
C SER A 122 11.66 3.84 -10.48
N ILE A 123 11.66 2.51 -10.57
CA ILE A 123 10.93 1.67 -9.61
C ILE A 123 11.50 1.86 -8.20
N LEU A 124 12.83 1.91 -8.10
CA LEU A 124 13.53 2.17 -6.86
C LEU A 124 13.23 3.58 -6.33
N ALA A 125 13.24 4.59 -7.20
CA ALA A 125 12.92 5.97 -6.83
C ALA A 125 11.47 6.12 -6.33
N PHE A 126 10.49 5.53 -7.03
CA PHE A 126 9.08 5.54 -6.62
C PHE A 126 8.82 4.75 -5.33
N PHE A 127 9.71 3.84 -4.93
CA PHE A 127 9.67 3.19 -3.62
C PHE A 127 10.32 4.05 -2.52
N LEU A 128 11.53 4.55 -2.76
CA LEU A 128 12.33 5.24 -1.74
C LEU A 128 11.79 6.65 -1.44
N LEU A 129 11.36 7.41 -2.46
CA LEU A 129 10.93 8.80 -2.27
C LEU A 129 9.70 8.90 -1.36
N PRO A 130 8.60 8.16 -1.60
CA PRO A 130 7.43 8.22 -0.73
C PRO A 130 7.77 7.83 0.71
N LEU A 131 8.66 6.85 0.88
CA LEU A 131 9.11 6.40 2.21
C LEU A 131 9.90 7.50 2.92
N PHE A 132 10.89 8.09 2.24
CA PHE A 132 11.68 9.20 2.76
C PHE A 132 10.80 10.39 3.14
N PHE A 133 9.97 10.89 2.23
CA PHE A 133 9.08 12.01 2.51
C PHE A 133 8.05 11.68 3.60
N SER A 134 7.60 10.42 3.70
CA SER A 134 6.67 10.04 4.76
C SER A 134 7.28 10.06 6.15
N LEU A 135 8.57 9.75 6.24
CA LEU A 135 9.32 9.78 7.49
C LEU A 135 9.44 11.21 8.04
N PHE A 136 9.64 12.20 7.17
CA PHE A 136 9.81 13.60 7.59
C PHE A 136 8.51 14.40 7.64
N PHE A 137 7.59 14.18 6.69
CA PHE A 137 6.43 15.04 6.46
C PHE A 137 5.08 14.31 6.59
N GLY A 138 5.06 13.00 6.86
CA GLY A 138 3.85 12.22 7.09
C GLY A 138 3.15 11.74 5.80
N ARG A 139 1.81 11.75 5.76
CA ARG A 139 1.02 11.12 4.67
C ARG A 139 0.94 11.97 3.38
N VAL A 140 2.07 12.51 2.91
CA VAL A 140 2.14 13.41 1.76
C VAL A 140 1.85 12.71 0.42
N PHE A 141 2.34 11.48 0.25
CA PHE A 141 2.10 10.71 -0.98
C PHE A 141 0.61 10.38 -1.16
N CYS A 142 -0.03 9.83 -0.12
CA CYS A 142 -1.44 9.46 -0.16
C CYS A 142 -2.38 10.67 -0.28
N ALA A 143 -1.95 11.85 0.15
CA ALA A 143 -2.75 13.07 0.04
C ALA A 143 -2.74 13.68 -1.38
N ALA A 144 -1.64 13.52 -2.12
CA ALA A 144 -1.43 14.26 -3.37
C ALA A 144 -1.13 13.38 -4.61
N ALA A 145 -0.25 12.39 -4.53
CA ALA A 145 0.18 11.65 -5.72
C ALA A 145 -0.62 10.36 -5.96
N CYS A 146 -1.23 9.81 -4.92
CA CYS A 146 -1.85 8.49 -4.97
C CYS A 146 -3.25 8.53 -5.60
N PRO A 147 -3.54 7.71 -6.63
CA PRO A 147 -4.87 7.62 -7.24
C PRO A 147 -5.91 7.05 -6.26
N LEU A 148 -5.56 6.05 -5.45
CA LEU A 148 -6.43 5.56 -4.38
C LEU A 148 -6.70 6.63 -3.32
N GLY A 149 -5.70 7.48 -3.05
CA GLY A 149 -5.85 8.62 -2.16
C GLY A 149 -6.82 9.65 -2.73
N ALA A 150 -6.73 9.92 -4.03
CA ALA A 150 -7.62 10.81 -4.75
C ALA A 150 -9.08 10.39 -4.64
N ILE A 151 -9.36 9.10 -4.88
CA ILE A 151 -10.73 8.57 -4.78
C ILE A 151 -11.26 8.70 -3.35
N GLN A 152 -10.42 8.41 -2.35
CA GLN A 152 -10.78 8.56 -0.93
C GLN A 152 -11.07 10.02 -0.58
N ASP A 153 -10.24 10.97 -1.00
CA ASP A 153 -10.42 12.39 -0.68
C ASP A 153 -11.61 13.02 -1.45
N LEU A 154 -11.86 12.56 -2.68
CA LEU A 154 -13.02 12.98 -3.47
C LEU A 154 -14.34 12.43 -2.90
N SER A 155 -14.33 11.24 -2.29
CA SER A 155 -15.53 10.68 -1.65
C SER A 155 -15.95 11.45 -0.39
N ILE A 156 -15.02 12.21 0.22
CA ILE A 156 -15.22 12.97 1.47
C ILE A 156 -15.74 14.40 1.22
N ILE A 157 -16.27 14.71 0.03
CA ILE A 157 -16.85 16.03 -0.29
C ILE A 157 -17.99 16.41 0.67
N LYS A 158 -18.74 15.43 1.21
CA LYS A 158 -19.74 15.66 2.27
C LYS A 158 -19.40 14.81 3.49
N PRO A 159 -18.83 15.38 4.57
CA PRO A 159 -18.67 14.65 5.82
C PRO A 159 -20.07 14.36 6.40
N VAL A 160 -20.52 13.12 6.24
CA VAL A 160 -21.77 12.64 6.86
C VAL A 160 -21.47 12.32 8.32
N SER A 161 -22.08 13.06 9.24
CA SER A 161 -22.03 12.75 10.67
C SER A 161 -22.84 11.48 10.93
N VAL A 162 -22.16 10.36 11.10
CA VAL A 162 -22.79 9.06 11.37
C VAL A 162 -23.29 9.04 12.82
N PRO A 163 -24.55 8.68 13.09
CA PRO A 163 -25.06 8.57 14.46
C PRO A 163 -24.29 7.52 15.26
N VAL A 164 -24.10 7.76 16.56
CA VAL A 164 -23.25 6.95 17.47
C VAL A 164 -23.66 5.46 17.50
N TRP A 165 -24.94 5.16 17.31
CA TRP A 165 -25.43 3.77 17.24
C TRP A 165 -24.91 3.02 16.01
N MET A 166 -24.81 3.70 14.86
CA MET A 166 -24.28 3.14 13.62
C MET A 166 -22.77 2.95 13.68
N GLN A 167 -22.07 3.86 14.37
CA GLN A 167 -20.62 3.72 14.58
C GLN A 167 -20.27 2.52 15.47
N LYS A 168 -21.07 2.26 16.51
CA LYS A 168 -20.91 1.07 17.37
C LYS A 168 -21.20 -0.23 16.64
N SER A 169 -22.26 -0.27 15.85
CA SER A 169 -22.64 -1.48 15.10
C SER A 169 -21.65 -1.79 13.97
N LEU A 170 -21.15 -0.78 13.26
CA LEU A 170 -20.14 -0.97 12.21
C LEU A 170 -18.80 -1.46 12.78
N GLY A 171 -18.39 -0.95 13.95
CA GLY A 171 -17.23 -1.47 14.67
C GLY A 171 -17.39 -2.93 15.11
N LEU A 172 -18.61 -3.33 15.50
CA LEU A 172 -18.95 -4.70 15.87
C LEU A 172 -18.96 -5.65 14.67
N ILE A 173 -19.49 -5.22 13.52
CA ILE A 173 -19.44 -5.97 12.26
C ILE A 173 -18.00 -6.21 11.82
N LEU A 174 -17.14 -5.19 11.90
CA LEU A 174 -15.73 -5.33 11.58
C LEU A 174 -15.05 -6.32 12.55
N PHE A 175 -15.35 -6.25 13.85
CA PHE A 175 -14.83 -7.20 14.83
C PHE A 175 -15.31 -8.63 14.55
N TYR A 176 -16.59 -8.82 14.21
CA TYR A 176 -17.15 -10.14 13.93
C TYR A 176 -16.61 -10.74 12.64
N THR A 177 -16.47 -9.95 11.57
CA THR A 177 -15.87 -10.39 10.31
C THR A 177 -14.40 -10.74 10.47
N TRP A 178 -13.63 -9.94 11.24
CA TRP A 178 -12.26 -10.28 11.60
C TRP A 178 -12.17 -11.53 12.48
N ALA A 179 -13.07 -11.70 13.45
CA ALA A 179 -13.13 -12.89 14.30
C ALA A 179 -13.49 -14.15 13.50
N LEU A 180 -14.43 -14.04 12.55
CA LEU A 180 -14.78 -15.13 11.64
C LEU A 180 -13.64 -15.46 10.68
N LEU A 181 -12.99 -14.46 10.08
CA LEU A 181 -11.80 -14.66 9.25
C LEU A 181 -10.67 -15.29 10.05
N PHE A 182 -10.43 -14.86 11.29
CA PHE A 182 -9.45 -15.46 12.18
C PHE A 182 -9.83 -16.91 12.54
N CYS A 183 -11.12 -17.18 12.77
CA CYS A 183 -11.62 -18.53 13.03
C CYS A 183 -11.49 -19.44 11.79
N MET A 184 -11.76 -18.92 10.59
CA MET A 184 -11.50 -19.62 9.33
C MET A 184 -10.01 -19.87 9.12
N GLN A 185 -9.15 -18.88 9.39
CA GLN A 185 -7.70 -19.02 9.30
C GLN A 185 -7.16 -20.10 10.26
N LEU A 186 -7.69 -20.16 11.49
CA LEU A 186 -7.35 -21.22 12.45
C LEU A 186 -7.84 -22.60 12.00
N ARG A 187 -9.02 -22.67 11.37
CA ARG A 187 -9.54 -23.92 10.78
C ARG A 187 -8.67 -24.41 9.62
N GLU A 188 -8.19 -23.50 8.78
CA GLU A 188 -7.27 -23.80 7.67
C GLU A 188 -5.92 -24.33 8.18
N GLN A 189 -5.40 -23.73 9.25
CA GLN A 189 -4.11 -24.13 9.85
C GLN A 189 -4.20 -25.50 10.55
N SER A 190 -5.35 -25.82 11.16
CA SER A 190 -5.64 -27.16 11.71
C SER A 190 -5.72 -28.25 10.63
N SER A 191 -6.22 -27.93 9.44
CA SER A 191 -6.29 -28.86 8.31
C SER A 191 -4.88 -29.15 7.74
N SER A 192 -4.04 -28.11 7.62
CA SER A 192 -2.66 -28.24 7.13
C SER A 192 -1.75 -29.06 8.07
N SER A 193 -1.94 -28.95 9.39
CA SER A 193 -1.20 -29.78 10.37
C SER A 193 -1.60 -31.26 10.37
N ALA A 194 -2.82 -31.60 9.95
CA ALA A 194 -3.27 -33.00 9.88
C ALA A 194 -2.72 -33.73 8.65
N VAL A 195 -2.41 -33.01 7.57
CA VAL A 195 -1.80 -33.58 6.35
C VAL A 195 -0.31 -33.88 6.56
N LEU A 196 0.39 -33.10 7.39
CA LEU A 196 1.83 -33.30 7.66
C LEU A 196 2.13 -34.47 8.63
N THR A 197 1.15 -34.96 9.38
CA THR A 197 1.28 -36.15 10.25
C THR A 197 0.94 -37.47 9.55
N LEU A 198 0.47 -37.41 8.30
CA LEU A 198 0.16 -38.56 7.45
C LEU A 198 1.20 -38.80 6.34
N LEU A 199 2.31 -38.06 6.34
CA LEU A 199 3.53 -38.29 5.57
C LEU A 199 4.68 -38.62 6.53
#